data_AF-A0A657ZR35-F1
#
_entry.id   AF-A0A657ZR35-F1
#
_cell.length_a   1.000
_cell.length_b   1.000
_cell.length_c   1.000
_cell.angle_alpha   90.00
_cell.angle_beta   90.00
_cell.angle_gamma   90.00
#
_symmetry.space_group_name_H-M   'P 1'
#
loop_
_entity.id
_entity.type
_entity.pdbx_description
1 polymer ?
#
loop_
_entity_poly.entity_id
_entity_poly.type
_entity_poly.pdbx_seq_one_letter_code
_entity_poly.pdbx_strand_id
1 'polypeptide(L)' 'MSKDSKRNYHEDENAMVQNMNDLEALGKEMEQISEENDEDKYNQTHDSEARSDLN' A
#
# COMPACT_ATOMS: atom_id res chain seq x y z
N MET A 1 -25.74 21.36 24.64
CA MET A 1 -24.72 20.92 23.66
C MET A 1 -24.28 19.53 24.05
N SER A 2 -24.55 18.53 23.22
CA SER A 2 -23.87 17.23 23.30
C SER A 2 -24.00 16.55 21.94
N LYS A 3 -23.49 17.22 20.92
CA LYS A 3 -22.97 16.52 19.74
C LYS A 3 -21.48 16.35 20.01
N ASP A 4 -20.91 15.32 19.40
CA ASP A 4 -19.45 15.12 19.30
C ASP A 4 -18.88 14.47 20.59
N SER A 5 -18.28 13.29 20.57
CA SER A 5 -17.63 12.59 19.47
C SER A 5 -17.57 11.12 19.84
N LYS A 6 -18.26 10.25 19.08
CA LYS A 6 -17.74 8.89 18.85
C LYS A 6 -16.38 9.14 18.20
N ARG A 7 -15.31 9.13 19.00
CA ARG A 7 -13.94 9.29 18.51
C ARG A 7 -13.76 8.26 17.41
N ASN A 8 -13.29 8.76 16.28
CA ASN A 8 -13.16 8.01 15.05
C ASN A 8 -12.01 7.02 15.28
N TYR A 9 -12.32 5.78 15.67
CA TYR A 9 -11.34 4.74 16.04
C TYR A 9 -10.41 4.31 14.88
N HIS A 10 -10.47 5.01 13.74
CA HIS A 10 -9.70 4.76 12.52
C HIS A 10 -8.74 5.91 12.18
N GLU A 11 -8.63 6.94 13.02
CA GLU A 11 -7.64 8.01 12.83
C GLU A 11 -6.20 7.51 13.00
N ASP A 12 -5.99 6.49 13.84
CA ASP A 12 -4.65 5.97 14.14
C ASP A 12 -4.07 5.13 12.97
N GLU A 13 -4.92 4.38 12.25
CA GLU A 13 -4.49 3.51 11.13
C GLU A 13 -4.09 4.30 9.88
N ASN A 14 -4.64 5.50 9.69
CA ASN A 14 -4.27 6.42 8.60
C ASN A 14 -3.56 7.67 9.12
N ALA A 15 -2.90 7.55 10.28
CA ALA A 15 -2.17 8.67 10.85
C ALA A 15 -1.06 9.12 9.89
N MET A 16 -0.95 10.43 9.68
CA MET A 16 0.20 10.99 8.97
C MET A 16 1.47 10.69 9.79
N VAL A 17 2.56 10.35 9.10
CA VAL A 17 3.89 10.14 9.69
C VAL A 17 4.23 11.30 10.64
N GLN A 18 4.47 11.00 11.92
CA GLN A 18 4.70 12.02 12.94
C GLN A 18 6.16 12.16 13.30
N ASN A 19 6.95 11.10 13.12
CA ASN A 19 8.36 11.05 13.50
C ASN A 19 9.17 10.09 12.60
N MET A 20 10.48 10.03 12.85
CA MET A 20 11.40 9.21 12.05
C MET A 20 11.13 7.71 12.17
N ASN A 21 10.72 7.22 13.35
CA ASN A 21 10.43 5.80 13.53
C ASN A 21 9.21 5.39 12.69
N ASP A 22 8.20 6.26 12.59
CA ASP A 22 7.02 6.02 11.75
C ASP A 22 7.42 5.95 10.27
N LEU A 23 8.37 6.81 9.84
CA LEU A 23 8.89 6.80 8.48
C LEU A 23 9.67 5.51 8.17
N GLU A 24 10.49 5.05 9.12
CA GLU A 24 11.22 3.78 9.00
C GLU A 24 10.29 2.57 8.96
N ALA A 25 9.25 2.56 9.79
CA ALA A 25 8.23 1.52 9.78
C ALA A 25 7.50 1.47 8.44
N LEU A 26 7.04 2.63 7.95
CA LEU A 26 6.40 2.74 6.64
C LEU A 26 7.33 2.30 5.50
N GLY A 27 8.61 2.66 5.57
CA GLY A 27 9.61 2.23 4.58
C GLY A 27 9.73 0.70 4.48
N LYS A 28 9.70 0.00 5.62
CA LYS A 28 9.76 -1.47 5.66
C LYS A 28 8.48 -2.11 5.10
N GLU A 29 7.32 -1.57 5.45
CA GLU A 29 6.05 -2.06 4.91
C GLU A 29 5.97 -1.87 3.39
N MET A 30 6.44 -0.73 2.89
CA MET A 30 6.50 -0.45 1.45
C MET A 30 7.47 -1.37 0.71
N GLU A 31 8.62 -1.70 1.30
CA GLU A 31 9.58 -2.65 0.72
C GLU A 31 8.95 -4.04 0.59
N GLN A 32 8.31 -4.55 1.64
CA GLN A 32 7.62 -5.84 1.61
C GLN A 32 6.52 -5.88 0.53
N ILE A 33 5.67 -4.84 0.47
CA ILE A 33 4.60 -4.76 -0.53
C ILE A 33 5.18 -4.67 -1.95
N SER A 34 6.30 -3.98 -2.14
CA SER A 34 6.96 -3.88 -3.44
C SER A 34 7.47 -5.25 -3.91
N GLU A 35 8.09 -6.01 -3.02
CA GLU A 35 8.58 -7.36 -3.33
C GLU A 35 7.42 -8.31 -3.67
N GLU A 36 6.38 -8.33 -2.83
CA GLU A 36 5.18 -9.15 -3.07
C GLU A 36 4.52 -8.81 -4.42
N ASN A 37 4.37 -7.51 -4.74
CA ASN A 37 3.80 -7.07 -6.01
C ASN A 37 4.66 -7.46 -7.22
N ASP A 38 5.99 -7.40 -7.10
CA ASP A 38 6.90 -7.78 -8.17
C ASP A 38 6.88 -9.29 -8.42
N GLU A 39 6.85 -10.10 -7.36
CA GLU A 39 6.70 -11.56 -7.45
C GLU A 39 5.35 -11.95 -8.06
N ASP A 40 4.26 -11.34 -7.61
CA ASP A 40 2.92 -11.59 -8.16
C ASP A 40 2.86 -11.23 -9.64
N LYS A 41 3.39 -10.06 -10.03
CA LYS A 41 3.46 -9.64 -11.42
C LYS A 41 4.30 -10.57 -12.27
N TYR A 42 5.41 -11.09 -11.74
CA TYR A 42 6.26 -12.05 -12.43
C TYR A 42 5.55 -13.40 -12.63
N ASN A 43 4.78 -13.84 -11.64
CA ASN A 43 4.06 -15.12 -11.68
C ASN A 43 2.73 -15.05 -12.45
N GLN A 44 2.25 -13.86 -12.82
CA GLN A 44 1.05 -13.69 -13.61
C GLN A 44 1.22 -14.26 -15.02
N THR A 45 0.22 -15.02 -15.47
CA THR A 45 0.16 -15.48 -16.86
C THR A 45 -0.10 -14.29 -17.78
N HIS A 46 0.89 -13.92 -18.59
CA HIS A 46 0.74 -12.84 -19.56
C HIS A 46 -0.01 -13.32 -20.81
N ASP A 47 -1.09 -12.62 -21.14
CA ASP A 47 -1.79 -12.82 -22.40
C ASP A 47 -0.90 -12.35 -23.57
N SER A 48 -0.57 -13.28 -24.47
CA SER A 48 0.19 -13.00 -25.68
C SER A 48 -0.56 -12.09 -26.66
N GLU A 49 -1.88 -11.99 -26.58
CA GLU A 49 -2.68 -11.08 -27.43
C GLU A 49 -2.63 -9.62 -26.94
N ALA A 50 -2.31 -9.38 -25.67
CA ALA A 50 -2.10 -8.03 -25.11
C ALA A 50 -0.77 -7.40 -25.57
N ARG A 51 0.12 -8.20 -26.17
CA ARG A 51 1.41 -7.75 -26.69
C ARG A 51 1.24 -7.05 -28.03
N SER A 52 1.12 -5.73 -27.98
CA SER A 52 1.04 -4.90 -29.19
C SER A 52 2.32 -4.87 -30.02
N ASP A 53 3.44 -5.36 -29.49
CA ASP A 53 4.74 -5.43 -30.18
C ASP A 53 4.84 -6.59 -31.19
N LEU A 54 3.90 -7.53 -31.17
CA LEU A 54 3.85 -8.69 -32.06
C LEU A 54 3.06 -8.46 -33.36
N ASN A 55 2.67 -7.21 -33.66
CA ASN A 55 1.86 -6.84 -34.83
C ASN A 55 2.64 -5.96 -35.81
#